data_AF-A0A3M1JKN9-F1
#
_entry.id   AF-A0A3M1JKN9-F1
#
_cell.length_a   1.000
_cell.length_b   1.000
_cell.length_c   1.000
_cell.angle_alpha   90.00
_cell.angle_beta   90.00
_cell.angle_gamma   90.00
#
_symmetry.space_group_name_H-M   'P 1'
#
loop_
_entity.id
_entity.type
_entity.pdbx_description
1 polymer ?
#
loop_
_entity_poly.entity_id
_entity_poly.type
_entity_poly.pdbx_seq_one_letter_code
_entity_poly.pdbx_strand_id
1 'polypeptide(L)'
;MAWHHSWILGALPLLLILSWVDFRKRRTLRTQSDFGLRAELWSRLDVRKQSWKTLLGYGGWLLLTIAAAGPQIGTRVKPVERKGVDLVFALDVSESMNAPDIKPSRLWKAKSEIGQLIQHLKGDRVGIWSPNNAQWCITQFATAK
;
A
#
# COMPACT_ATOMS: atom_id res chain seq x y z
N MET A 1 -4.30 0.54 -8.82
CA MET A 1 -3.12 1.29 -9.29
C MET A 1 -2.60 2.12 -8.15
N ALA A 2 -1.49 1.69 -7.52
CA ALA A 2 -0.84 2.47 -6.47
C ALA A 2 0.46 3.04 -7.04
N TRP A 3 0.52 4.36 -7.21
CA TRP A 3 1.72 5.07 -7.63
C TRP A 3 2.54 5.39 -6.38
N HIS A 4 3.73 4.79 -6.22
CA HIS A 4 4.60 5.04 -5.06
C HIS A 4 5.11 6.50 -5.02
N HIS A 5 5.23 7.12 -6.19
CA HIS A 5 5.75 8.47 -6.36
C HIS A 5 4.85 9.32 -7.25
N SER A 6 3.57 9.45 -6.89
CA SER A 6 2.60 10.29 -7.60
C SER A 6 3.05 11.75 -7.75
N TRP A 7 3.93 12.23 -6.87
CA TRP A 7 4.53 13.57 -6.91
C TRP A 7 5.41 13.81 -8.15
N ILE A 8 5.95 12.77 -8.77
CA ILE A 8 6.77 12.88 -9.99
C ILE A 8 5.92 13.33 -11.19
N LEU A 9 4.61 13.06 -11.19
CA LEU A 9 3.69 13.57 -12.21
C LEU A 9 3.57 15.11 -12.17
N GLY A 10 3.94 15.76 -11.06
CA GLY A 10 4.04 17.21 -10.95
C GLY A 10 5.17 17.82 -11.80
N ALA A 11 6.17 17.04 -12.21
CA ALA A 11 7.23 17.51 -13.12
C ALA A 11 6.77 17.56 -14.60
N LEU A 12 5.70 16.84 -14.95
CA LEU A 12 5.15 16.80 -16.30
C LEU A 12 4.65 18.17 -16.80
N PRO A 13 3.85 18.95 -16.03
CA PRO A 13 3.43 20.28 -16.47
C PRO A 13 4.60 21.25 -16.61
N LEU A 14 5.66 21.13 -15.79
CA LEU A 14 6.86 21.96 -15.92
C LEU A 14 7.60 21.70 -17.23
N LEU A 15 7.76 20.43 -17.62
CA LEU A 15 8.35 20.04 -18.91
C LEU A 15 7.49 20.51 -20.09
N LEU A 16 6.16 20.43 -19.98
CA LEU A 16 5.24 20.94 -21.00
C LEU A 16 5.34 22.46 -21.15
N ILE A 17 5.41 23.22 -20.04
CA ILE A 17 5.58 24.68 -20.06
C ILE A 17 6.91 25.06 -20.72
N LEU A 18 8.02 24.40 -20.37
CA LEU A 18 9.32 24.66 -20.99
C LEU A 18 9.30 24.38 -22.49
N SER A 19 8.69 23.28 -22.91
CA SER A 19 8.53 22.94 -24.33
C SER A 19 7.68 23.97 -25.09
N TRP A 20 6.64 24.51 -24.45
CA TRP A 20 5.76 25.51 -25.03
C TRP A 20 6.43 26.89 -25.14
N VAL A 21 7.23 27.28 -24.14
CA VAL A 21 8.05 28.50 -24.18
C VAL A 21 9.08 28.43 -25.29
N ASP A 22 9.79 27.30 -25.44
CA ASP A 22 10.74 27.10 -26.52
C ASP A 22 10.07 27.12 -27.90
N PHE A 23 8.89 26.51 -28.02
CA PHE A 23 8.12 26.52 -29.26
C PHE A 23 7.61 27.93 -29.61
N ARG A 24 7.14 28.71 -28.62
CA ARG A 24 6.79 30.12 -28.80
C ARG A 24 8.01 30.94 -29.20
N LYS A 25 9.14 30.79 -28.52
CA LYS A 25 10.37 31.53 -28.80
C LYS A 25 10.85 31.26 -30.22
N ARG A 26 10.79 30.01 -30.68
CA ARG A 26 11.08 29.64 -32.07
C ARG A 26 10.08 30.23 -33.07
N ARG A 27 8.81 30.41 -32.69
CA ARG A 27 7.78 31.11 -33.52
C ARG A 27 7.99 32.63 -33.56
N THR A 28 8.38 33.27 -32.46
CA THR A 28 8.65 34.71 -32.40
C THR A 28 9.96 35.07 -33.10
N LEU A 29 11.03 34.29 -32.88
CA LEU A 29 12.26 34.39 -33.67
C LEU A 29 12.00 34.10 -35.15
N ARG A 30 10.94 33.35 -35.48
CA ARG A 30 10.48 33.14 -36.85
C ARG A 30 9.68 34.31 -37.46
N THR A 31 9.30 35.30 -36.68
CA THR A 31 8.56 36.48 -37.17
C THR A 31 9.38 37.75 -37.10
N GLN A 32 10.45 37.80 -36.29
CA GLN A 32 11.30 38.98 -36.09
C GLN A 32 12.72 38.91 -36.68
N SER A 33 13.14 37.80 -37.30
CA SER A 33 14.46 37.77 -37.96
C SER A 33 14.39 38.35 -39.37
N ASP A 34 15.34 39.24 -39.68
CA ASP A 34 15.54 39.86 -40.99
C ASP A 34 15.48 38.82 -42.12
N PHE A 35 14.68 39.10 -43.15
CA PHE A 35 14.46 38.20 -44.29
C PHE A 35 15.77 37.75 -44.97
N GLY A 36 16.82 38.59 -44.95
CA GLY A 36 18.14 38.31 -45.54
C GLY A 36 18.98 37.29 -44.77
N LEU A 37 19.03 37.38 -43.43
CA LEU A 37 19.84 36.47 -42.60
C LEU A 37 19.26 35.04 -42.54
N ARG A 38 17.97 34.91 -42.86
CA ARG A 38 17.22 33.65 -42.85
C ARG A 38 17.48 32.79 -44.07
N ALA A 39 17.57 33.40 -45.26
CA ALA A 39 17.77 32.65 -46.50
C ALA A 39 19.09 31.85 -46.47
N GLU A 40 20.14 32.44 -45.89
CA GLU A 40 21.46 31.84 -45.83
C GLU A 40 21.58 30.75 -44.75
N LEU A 41 21.00 30.97 -43.56
CA LEU A 41 21.01 30.01 -42.46
C LEU A 41 20.03 28.83 -42.66
N TRP A 42 18.89 29.05 -43.33
CA TRP A 42 17.86 28.01 -43.54
C TRP A 42 18.06 27.16 -44.80
N SER A 43 18.84 27.63 -45.79
CA SER A 43 19.15 26.84 -47.00
C SER A 43 19.87 25.51 -46.70
N ARG A 44 20.53 25.42 -45.53
CA ARG A 44 21.30 24.24 -45.08
C ARG A 44 20.57 23.37 -44.05
N LEU A 45 19.38 23.75 -43.61
CA LEU A 45 18.66 23.06 -42.56
C LEU A 45 17.49 22.25 -43.13
N ASP A 46 17.64 20.93 -43.07
CA ASP A 46 16.57 19.99 -43.38
C ASP A 46 15.51 20.02 -42.27
N VAL A 47 14.53 20.91 -42.45
CA VAL A 47 13.40 21.15 -41.54
C VAL A 47 12.67 19.88 -41.11
N ARG A 48 12.65 18.87 -41.99
CA ARG A 48 12.05 17.56 -41.71
C ARG A 48 12.89 16.81 -40.68
N LYS A 49 14.20 16.69 -40.89
CA LYS A 49 15.12 16.06 -39.93
C LYS A 49 15.12 16.77 -38.58
N GLN A 50 15.06 18.11 -38.58
CA GLN A 50 15.02 18.88 -37.35
C GLN A 50 13.71 18.64 -36.57
N SER A 51 12.58 18.54 -37.27
CA SER A 51 11.28 18.23 -36.64
C SER A 51 11.25 16.80 -36.06
N TRP A 52 11.82 15.82 -36.78
CA TRP A 52 11.94 14.45 -36.28
C TRP A 52 12.85 14.33 -35.06
N LYS A 53 13.99 15.03 -35.06
CA LYS A 53 14.90 15.07 -33.90
C LYS A 53 14.20 15.65 -32.67
N THR A 54 13.40 16.69 -32.86
CA THR A 54 12.60 17.30 -31.79
C THR A 54 11.48 16.36 -31.30
N LEU A 55 10.77 15.70 -32.22
CA LEU A 55 9.71 14.74 -31.87
C LEU A 55 10.26 13.54 -31.09
N LEU A 56 11.39 12.98 -31.53
CA LEU A 56 12.08 11.88 -30.84
C LEU A 56 12.59 12.31 -29.46
N GLY A 57 13.11 13.54 -29.35
CA GLY A 57 13.52 14.11 -28.06
C GLY A 57 12.36 14.19 -27.06
N TYR A 58 11.21 14.72 -27.48
CA TYR A 58 10.03 14.80 -26.61
C TYR A 58 9.42 13.42 -26.31
N GLY A 59 9.38 12.51 -27.29
CA GLY A 59 8.93 11.13 -27.08
C GLY A 59 9.81 10.37 -26.08
N GLY A 60 11.14 10.55 -26.17
CA GLY A 60 12.09 9.99 -25.22
C GLY A 60 11.90 10.53 -23.80
N TRP A 61 11.71 11.84 -23.66
CA TRP A 61 11.39 12.46 -22.36
C TRP A 61 10.09 11.92 -21.76
N LEU A 62 9.04 11.76 -22.58
CA LEU A 62 7.77 11.19 -22.13
C LEU A 62 7.98 9.76 -21.60
N LEU A 63 8.69 8.91 -22.35
CA LEU A 63 8.99 7.53 -21.94
C LEU A 63 9.80 7.47 -20.64
N LEU A 64 10.81 8.34 -20.49
CA LEU A 64 11.59 8.43 -19.26
C LEU A 64 10.75 8.85 -18.05
N THR A 65 9.81 9.80 -18.23
CA THR A 65 8.90 10.19 -17.14
C THR A 65 7.95 9.07 -16.74
N ILE A 66 7.44 8.30 -17.70
CA ILE A 66 6.56 7.15 -17.42
C ILE A 66 7.36 6.04 -16.72
N ALA A 67 8.57 5.75 -17.17
CA ALA A 67 9.45 4.78 -16.54
C ALA A 67 9.83 5.19 -15.11
N ALA A 68 10.16 6.46 -14.89
CA ALA A 68 10.48 7.02 -13.57
C ALA A 68 9.26 7.03 -12.62
N ALA A 69 8.05 7.21 -13.14
CA ALA A 69 6.81 7.09 -12.36
C ALA A 69 6.55 5.65 -11.89
N GLY A 70 7.22 4.66 -12.48
CA GLY A 70 7.21 3.26 -12.06
C GLY A 70 5.80 2.68 -11.94
N PRO A 71 5.01 2.64 -13.03
CA PRO A 71 3.66 2.08 -13.00
C PRO A 71 3.72 0.60 -12.62
N GLN A 72 3.40 0.29 -11.37
CA GLN A 72 3.28 -1.08 -10.90
C GLN A 72 1.91 -1.61 -11.29
N ILE A 73 1.85 -2.32 -12.42
CA ILE A 73 0.68 -3.10 -12.83
C ILE A 73 0.78 -4.46 -12.13
N GLY A 74 0.03 -4.60 -11.03
CA GLY A 74 0.00 -5.83 -10.26
C GLY A 74 -1.02 -5.75 -9.13
N THR A 75 -1.47 -6.91 -8.69
CA THR A 75 -2.30 -7.01 -7.49
C THR A 75 -1.40 -6.90 -6.28
N ARG A 76 -1.46 -5.77 -5.56
CA ARG A 76 -0.98 -5.79 -4.18
C ARG A 76 -1.90 -6.72 -3.41
N VAL A 77 -1.39 -7.87 -3.00
CA VAL A 77 -1.99 -8.65 -1.93
C VAL A 77 -1.89 -7.76 -0.70
N LYS A 78 -2.94 -6.98 -0.43
CA LYS A 78 -3.03 -6.27 0.85
C LYS A 78 -3.04 -7.39 1.88
N PRO A 79 -2.04 -7.49 2.77
CA PRO A 79 -2.20 -8.38 3.91
C PRO A 79 -3.46 -7.88 4.61
N VAL A 80 -4.48 -8.73 4.66
CA VAL A 80 -5.59 -8.49 5.58
C VAL A 80 -4.92 -8.56 6.94
N GLU A 81 -4.70 -7.41 7.57
CA GLU A 81 -4.31 -7.37 8.97
C GLU A 81 -5.47 -7.98 9.75
N ARG A 82 -5.40 -9.29 9.97
CA ARG A 82 -6.27 -9.98 10.91
C ARG A 82 -5.83 -9.52 12.29
N LYS A 83 -6.51 -8.50 12.82
CA LYS A 83 -6.40 -8.09 14.23
C LYS A 83 -7.07 -9.15 15.08
N GLY A 84 -6.36 -10.24 15.35
CA GLY A 84 -6.72 -11.18 16.42
C GLY A 84 -6.17 -10.66 17.74
N VAL A 85 -6.95 -10.77 18.80
CA VAL A 85 -6.50 -10.50 20.18
C VAL A 85 -6.07 -11.82 20.83
N ASP A 86 -5.08 -11.75 21.72
CA ASP A 86 -4.66 -12.89 22.54
C ASP A 86 -5.42 -12.85 23.86
N LEU A 87 -6.27 -13.85 24.10
CA LEU A 87 -7.05 -13.98 25.32
C LEU A 87 -6.56 -15.17 26.14
N VAL A 88 -6.27 -14.94 27.42
CA VAL A 88 -5.86 -15.99 28.36
C VAL A 88 -6.87 -16.04 29.51
N PHE A 89 -7.53 -17.19 29.66
CA PHE A 89 -8.45 -17.44 30.78
C PHE A 89 -7.69 -18.04 31.96
N ALA A 90 -7.69 -17.34 33.09
CA ALA A 90 -7.21 -17.89 34.35
C ALA A 90 -8.37 -18.57 35.10
N LEU A 91 -8.32 -19.90 35.23
CA LEU A 91 -9.36 -20.71 35.87
C LEU A 91 -8.79 -21.40 37.11
N ASP A 92 -9.40 -21.17 38.28
CA ASP A 92 -9.10 -21.93 39.48
C ASP A 92 -9.73 -23.34 39.41
N VAL A 93 -8.95 -24.35 39.82
CA VAL A 93 -9.36 -25.77 39.87
C VAL A 93 -9.26 -26.35 41.29
N SER A 94 -9.22 -25.47 42.30
CA SER A 94 -9.24 -25.87 43.71
C SER A 94 -10.52 -26.62 44.09
N GLU A 95 -10.48 -27.35 45.21
CA GLU A 95 -11.64 -28.10 45.75
C GLU A 95 -12.86 -27.18 45.97
N SER A 96 -12.64 -25.90 46.28
CA SER A 96 -13.69 -24.91 46.45
C SER A 96 -14.50 -24.64 45.17
N MET A 97 -13.94 -24.95 44.00
CA MET A 97 -14.60 -24.80 42.70
C MET A 97 -15.50 -25.98 42.35
N ASN A 98 -15.41 -27.11 43.07
CA ASN A 98 -16.37 -28.22 42.99
C ASN A 98 -17.62 -28.01 43.86
N ALA A 99 -17.74 -26.85 44.52
CA ALA A 99 -18.90 -26.53 45.35
C ALA A 99 -20.22 -26.56 44.52
N PRO A 100 -21.31 -27.12 45.09
CA PRO A 100 -22.62 -27.26 44.43
C PRO A 100 -23.57 -26.06 44.66
N ASP A 101 -23.06 -24.96 45.19
CA ASP A 101 -23.84 -23.72 45.40
C ASP A 101 -24.36 -23.14 44.07
N ILE A 102 -23.63 -23.36 42.99
CA ILE A 102 -24.07 -23.15 41.62
C ILE A 102 -24.19 -24.52 40.95
N LYS A 103 -25.41 -24.92 40.55
CA LYS A 103 -25.64 -26.19 39.87
C LYS A 103 -25.01 -26.21 38.48
N PRO A 104 -24.35 -27.32 38.05
CA PRO A 104 -24.02 -28.51 38.84
C PRO A 104 -22.77 -28.34 39.72
N SER A 105 -21.80 -27.52 39.32
CA SER A 105 -20.71 -27.01 40.18
C SER A 105 -20.20 -25.66 39.64
N ARG A 106 -19.52 -24.86 40.48
CA ARG A 106 -18.91 -23.58 40.03
C ARG A 106 -17.97 -23.78 38.84
N LEU A 107 -17.13 -24.81 38.90
CA LEU A 107 -16.21 -25.16 37.81
C LEU A 107 -16.95 -25.50 36.51
N TRP A 108 -18.06 -26.23 36.60
CA TRP A 108 -18.86 -26.56 35.43
C TRP A 108 -19.47 -25.30 34.81
N LYS A 109 -19.99 -24.39 35.65
CA LYS A 109 -20.55 -23.12 35.19
C LYS A 109 -19.50 -22.26 34.49
N ALA A 110 -18.31 -22.14 35.06
CA ALA A 110 -17.19 -21.40 34.47
C ALA A 110 -16.79 -21.98 33.09
N LYS A 111 -16.68 -23.30 32.97
CA LYS A 111 -16.41 -23.96 31.67
C LYS A 111 -17.50 -23.66 30.63
N SER A 112 -18.77 -23.68 31.04
CA SER A 112 -19.89 -23.38 30.14
C SER A 112 -19.86 -21.93 29.64
N GLU A 113 -19.55 -20.97 30.51
CA GLU A 113 -19.49 -19.55 30.13
C GLU A 113 -18.28 -19.25 29.23
N ILE A 114 -17.11 -19.81 29.55
CA ILE A 114 -15.92 -19.72 28.69
C ILE A 114 -16.22 -20.31 27.32
N GLY A 115 -16.90 -21.47 27.26
CA GLY A 115 -17.31 -22.09 25.99
C GLY A 115 -18.24 -21.20 25.16
N GLN A 116 -19.18 -20.50 25.79
CA GLN A 116 -20.05 -19.54 25.12
C GLN A 116 -19.26 -18.31 24.64
N LEU A 117 -18.31 -17.80 25.42
CA LEU A 117 -17.48 -16.67 25.00
C LEU A 117 -16.62 -17.02 23.79
N ILE A 118 -16.01 -18.21 23.77
CA ILE A 118 -15.17 -18.68 22.66
C ILE A 118 -15.96 -18.75 21.34
N GLN A 119 -17.26 -19.07 21.38
CA GLN A 119 -18.11 -19.07 20.19
C GLN A 119 -18.32 -17.67 19.58
N HIS A 120 -18.10 -16.60 20.35
CA HIS A 120 -18.20 -15.22 19.87
C HIS A 120 -16.85 -14.64 19.40
N LEU A 121 -15.73 -15.29 19.73
CA LEU A 121 -14.40 -14.91 19.28
C LEU A 121 -14.20 -15.32 17.82
N LYS A 122 -13.66 -14.42 16.98
CA LYS A 122 -13.51 -14.65 15.53
C LYS A 122 -12.05 -14.52 15.11
N GLY A 123 -11.36 -15.65 15.01
CA GLY A 123 -9.94 -15.67 14.65
C GLY A 123 -8.99 -15.20 15.75
N ASP A 124 -9.50 -15.01 16.98
CA ASP A 124 -8.70 -14.70 18.17
C ASP A 124 -8.00 -15.94 18.71
N ARG A 125 -6.87 -15.73 19.38
CA ARG A 125 -6.06 -16.80 19.98
C ARG A 125 -6.46 -16.96 21.45
N VAL A 126 -6.81 -18.17 21.84
CA VAL A 126 -7.35 -18.45 23.18
C VAL A 126 -6.48 -19.45 23.93
N GLY A 127 -5.98 -19.06 25.11
CA GLY A 127 -5.25 -19.92 26.03
C GLY A 127 -6.01 -20.10 27.35
N ILE A 128 -5.76 -21.22 28.04
CA ILE A 128 -6.27 -21.47 29.39
C ILE A 128 -5.07 -21.65 30.32
N TRP A 129 -5.10 -20.97 31.46
CA TRP A 129 -4.18 -21.10 32.56
C TRP A 129 -4.94 -21.60 33.79
N SER A 130 -4.39 -22.60 34.46
CA SER A 130 -4.97 -23.18 35.67
C SER A 130 -3.85 -23.42 36.68
N PRO A 131 -3.94 -22.87 37.90
CA PRO A 131 -3.01 -23.20 38.96
C PRO A 131 -3.45 -24.53 39.60
N ASN A 132 -2.59 -25.54 39.55
CA ASN A 132 -2.72 -26.73 40.40
C ASN A 132 -1.39 -26.95 41.12
N ASN A 133 -1.44 -27.54 42.32
CA ASN A 133 -0.37 -27.64 43.33
C ASN A 133 1.00 -28.20 42.86
N ALA A 134 1.17 -28.59 41.60
CA ALA A 134 2.44 -29.07 41.07
C ALA A 134 2.70 -28.81 39.56
N GLN A 135 1.74 -28.33 38.75
CA GLN A 135 1.94 -28.23 37.30
C GLN A 135 1.18 -27.08 36.65
N TRP A 136 1.88 -26.38 35.75
CA TRP A 136 1.32 -25.36 34.86
C TRP A 136 0.94 -26.02 33.54
N CYS A 137 -0.35 -26.20 33.26
CA CYS A 137 -0.80 -26.64 31.95
C CYS A 137 -1.24 -25.40 31.15
N ILE A 138 -0.35 -24.90 30.28
CA ILE A 138 -0.72 -23.95 29.24
C ILE A 138 -1.18 -24.79 28.05
N THR A 139 -2.49 -24.83 27.80
CA THR A 139 -2.97 -25.38 26.52
C THR A 139 -2.62 -24.38 25.42
N GLN A 140 -2.08 -24.86 24.30
CA GLN A 140 -1.72 -24.02 23.15
C GLN A 140 -2.90 -23.16 22.70
N PHE A 141 -2.57 -21.95 22.23
CA PHE A 141 -3.54 -21.03 21.67
C PHE A 141 -4.34 -21.69 20.53
N ALA A 142 -5.60 -22.03 20.80
CA ALA A 142 -6.52 -22.44 19.75
C ALA A 142 -7.01 -21.18 19.04
N THR A 143 -7.09 -21.22 17.70
CA THR A 143 -7.73 -20.15 16.94
C THR A 143 -9.23 -20.38 16.98
N ALA A 144 -9.98 -19.43 17.56
CA ALA A 144 -11.43 -19.47 17.51
C ALA A 144 -11.90 -19.39 16.05
N LYS A 145 -12.88 -20.23 15.68
CA LYS A 145 -13.35 -20.40 14.30
C LYS A 145 -14.08 -19.18 13.75
#